data_AF-A0A5D3WGY5-F1
#
_entry.id   AF-A0A5D3WGY5-F1
#
_cell.length_a   1.000
_cell.length_b   1.000
_cell.length_c   1.000
_cell.angle_alpha   90.00
_cell.angle_beta   90.00
_cell.angle_gamma   90.00
#
_symmetry.space_group_name_H-M   'P 1'
#
loop_
_entity.id
_entity.type
_entity.pdbx_description
1 polymer ?
#
loop_
_entity_poly.entity_id
_entity_poly.type
_entity_poly.pdbx_seq_one_letter_code
_entity_poly.pdbx_strand_id
1 'polypeptide(L)'
;MTAEDAVTWVNRNAHAIRGHIRKYLPFVPYDQEDFMQDAFEAALIAARIASEREIPFAACFWVTLRSKISSVTPHPESAHHSGSSSPPSTLCSSEDGLDRVEARPPSITDRIDMDRLFWMISRFLTQKESRVLGMAIGLDGGRRGIREIARILGCTPANVRQTLSRAYQRLSRLVESGQLKIRLQDLEYGETAFVQPCRQGIEKTEKPEAA
;
A
#
# COMPACT_ATOMS: atom_id res chain seq x y z
N MET A 1 38.38 4.12 -0.48
CA MET A 1 38.11 3.56 -1.82
C MET A 1 36.90 4.30 -2.37
N THR A 2 36.97 4.82 -3.60
CA THR A 2 35.88 5.63 -4.17
C THR A 2 34.78 4.75 -4.79
N ALA A 3 33.62 5.35 -5.11
CA ALA A 3 32.54 4.63 -5.77
C ALA A 3 32.93 4.14 -7.18
N GLU A 4 33.68 4.94 -7.93
CA GLU A 4 34.17 4.58 -9.26
C GLU A 4 35.17 3.40 -9.20
N ASP A 5 36.05 3.40 -8.20
CA ASP A 5 36.97 2.28 -7.95
C ASP A 5 36.22 0.99 -7.62
N ALA A 6 35.11 1.09 -6.88
CA ALA A 6 34.28 -0.04 -6.50
C ALA A 6 33.57 -0.67 -7.70
N VAL A 7 32.98 0.15 -8.57
CA VAL A 7 32.38 -0.31 -9.84
C VAL A 7 33.43 -0.95 -10.73
N THR A 8 34.59 -0.31 -10.87
CA THR A 8 35.73 -0.84 -11.65
C THR A 8 36.20 -2.17 -11.09
N TRP A 9 36.25 -2.32 -9.77
CA TRP A 9 36.63 -3.56 -9.11
C TRP A 9 35.64 -4.69 -9.41
N VAL A 10 34.33 -4.44 -9.38
CA VAL A 10 33.30 -5.42 -9.75
C VAL A 10 33.48 -5.87 -11.20
N ASN A 11 33.70 -4.94 -12.12
CA ASN A 11 33.95 -5.26 -13.53
C ASN A 11 35.19 -6.16 -13.71
N ARG A 12 36.29 -5.86 -13.02
CA ARG A 12 37.52 -6.68 -13.05
C ARG A 12 37.32 -8.08 -12.47
N ASN A 13 36.43 -8.22 -11.48
CA ASN A 13 36.16 -9.49 -10.78
C ASN A 13 34.87 -10.19 -11.25
N ALA A 14 34.26 -9.71 -12.33
CA ALA A 14 32.95 -10.16 -12.79
C ALA A 14 32.88 -11.67 -12.99
N HIS A 15 33.95 -12.30 -13.51
CA HIS A 15 33.99 -13.75 -13.66
C HIS A 15 33.91 -14.49 -12.31
N ALA A 16 34.66 -14.06 -11.30
CA ALA A 16 34.64 -14.68 -9.98
C ALA A 16 33.28 -14.52 -9.30
N ILE A 17 32.69 -13.32 -9.42
CA ILE A 17 31.36 -12.99 -8.90
C ILE A 17 30.29 -13.85 -9.57
N ARG A 18 30.29 -13.94 -10.91
CA ARG A 18 29.40 -14.83 -11.67
C ARG A 18 29.54 -16.29 -11.26
N GLY A 19 30.77 -16.76 -11.05
CA GLY A 19 31.05 -18.12 -10.57
C GLY A 19 30.44 -18.38 -9.18
N HIS A 20 30.47 -17.39 -8.29
CA HIS A 20 29.82 -17.47 -6.99
C HIS A 20 28.29 -17.50 -7.10
N ILE A 21 27.71 -16.61 -7.92
CA ILE A 21 26.26 -16.47 -8.13
C ILE A 21 25.62 -17.75 -8.70
N ARG A 22 26.31 -18.48 -9.58
CA ARG A 22 25.76 -19.68 -10.25
C ARG A 22 25.19 -20.73 -9.29
N LYS A 23 25.69 -20.80 -8.06
CA LYS A 23 25.23 -21.74 -7.03
C LYS A 23 23.80 -21.44 -6.56
N TYR A 24 23.34 -20.19 -6.71
CA TYR A 24 22.07 -19.70 -6.19
C TYR A 24 20.96 -19.67 -7.25
N LEU A 25 21.32 -19.61 -8.54
CA LEU A 25 20.37 -19.54 -9.66
C LEU A 25 19.29 -20.63 -9.66
N PRO A 26 19.55 -21.90 -9.29
CA PRO A 26 18.49 -22.91 -9.28
C PRO A 26 17.37 -22.68 -8.25
N PHE A 27 17.59 -21.79 -7.27
CA PHE A 27 16.68 -21.59 -6.14
C PHE A 27 15.85 -20.31 -6.27
N VAL A 28 15.95 -19.61 -7.39
CA VAL A 28 15.35 -18.28 -7.59
C VAL A 28 14.82 -18.13 -9.01
N PRO A 29 13.84 -17.24 -9.22
CA PRO A 29 13.34 -16.90 -10.55
C PRO A 29 14.20 -15.83 -11.27
N TYR A 30 15.31 -15.41 -10.68
CA TYR A 30 16.17 -14.33 -11.19
C TYR A 30 17.33 -14.83 -12.04
N ASP A 31 17.78 -14.00 -12.96
CA ASP A 31 18.85 -14.30 -13.89
C ASP A 31 20.21 -13.91 -13.30
N GLN A 32 21.30 -14.39 -13.91
CA GLN A 32 22.65 -14.04 -13.49
C GLN A 32 22.91 -12.52 -13.53
N GLU A 33 22.28 -11.80 -14.46
CA GLU A 33 22.46 -10.36 -14.60
C GLU A 33 21.74 -9.56 -13.50
N ASP A 34 20.62 -10.06 -12.95
CA ASP A 34 19.95 -9.45 -11.79
C ASP A 34 20.88 -9.46 -10.56
N PHE A 35 21.54 -10.61 -10.32
CA PHE A 35 22.53 -10.72 -9.25
C PHE A 35 23.80 -9.89 -9.51
N MET A 36 24.13 -9.61 -10.77
CA MET A 36 25.23 -8.69 -11.08
C MET A 36 24.86 -7.24 -10.74
N GLN A 37 23.60 -6.83 -10.92
CA GLN A 37 23.13 -5.54 -10.43
C GLN A 37 23.23 -5.45 -8.90
N ASP A 38 22.82 -6.50 -8.19
CA ASP A 38 23.01 -6.60 -6.74
C ASP A 38 24.48 -6.53 -6.32
N ALA A 39 25.40 -7.07 -7.13
CA ALA A 39 26.83 -6.97 -6.89
C ALA A 39 27.35 -5.53 -7.04
N PHE A 40 26.86 -4.77 -8.02
CA PHE A 40 27.20 -3.35 -8.13
C PHE A 40 26.69 -2.56 -6.92
N GLU A 41 25.45 -2.79 -6.49
CA GLU A 41 24.90 -2.14 -5.31
C GLU A 41 25.68 -2.52 -4.04
N ALA A 42 26.00 -3.81 -3.87
CA ALA A 42 26.84 -4.30 -2.78
C ALA A 42 28.21 -3.63 -2.75
N ALA A 43 28.81 -3.36 -3.91
CA ALA A 43 30.08 -2.67 -4.02
C ALA A 43 30.00 -1.21 -3.56
N LEU A 44 28.93 -0.48 -3.91
CA LEU A 44 28.74 0.89 -3.44
C LEU A 44 28.58 0.95 -1.92
N ILE A 45 27.79 0.03 -1.35
CA ILE A 45 27.62 -0.10 0.10
C ILE A 45 28.94 -0.48 0.78
N ALA A 46 29.66 -1.46 0.22
CA ALA A 46 30.94 -1.91 0.75
C ALA A 46 32.02 -0.82 0.70
N ALA A 47 32.04 0.03 -0.33
CA ALA A 47 32.97 1.15 -0.43
C ALA A 47 32.79 2.14 0.73
N ARG A 48 31.52 2.43 1.06
CA ARG A 48 31.17 3.27 2.21
C ARG A 48 31.61 2.62 3.53
N ILE A 49 31.25 1.37 3.76
CA ILE A 49 31.58 0.64 5.00
C ILE A 49 33.10 0.51 5.19
N ALA A 50 33.82 0.17 4.11
CA ALA A 50 35.27 0.06 4.13
C ALA A 50 35.95 1.40 4.47
N SER A 51 35.40 2.51 3.98
CA SER A 51 35.90 3.85 4.30
C SER A 51 35.57 4.28 5.73
N GLU A 52 34.39 3.95 6.25
CA GLU A 52 33.95 4.34 7.60
C GLU A 52 34.63 3.50 8.71
N ARG A 53 34.94 2.23 8.42
CA ARG A 53 35.43 1.27 9.43
C ARG A 53 36.88 0.83 9.22
N GLU A 54 37.56 1.37 8.21
CA GLU A 54 38.95 1.01 7.83
C GLU A 54 39.15 -0.50 7.59
N ILE A 55 38.11 -1.19 7.09
CA ILE A 55 38.14 -2.62 6.78
C ILE A 55 38.48 -2.81 5.29
N PRO A 56 39.20 -3.88 4.90
CA PRO A 56 39.46 -4.19 3.49
C PRO A 56 38.16 -4.30 2.67
N PHE A 57 38.09 -3.54 1.57
CA PHE A 57 36.91 -3.47 0.70
C PHE A 57 36.39 -4.84 0.27
N ALA A 58 37.27 -5.73 -0.18
CA ALA A 58 36.88 -7.05 -0.67
C ALA A 58 36.16 -7.88 0.40
N ALA A 59 36.57 -7.75 1.68
CA ALA A 59 35.91 -8.44 2.78
C ALA A 59 34.50 -7.88 3.01
N CYS A 60 34.35 -6.56 3.03
CA CYS A 60 33.05 -5.89 3.11
C CYS A 60 32.14 -6.29 1.95
N PHE A 61 32.66 -6.27 0.73
CA PHE A 61 31.95 -6.63 -0.49
C PHE A 61 31.35 -8.03 -0.40
N TRP A 62 32.15 -9.04 -0.09
CA TRP A 62 31.67 -10.42 -0.04
C TRP A 62 30.65 -10.65 1.08
N VAL A 63 30.77 -9.94 2.20
CA VAL A 63 29.76 -9.99 3.28
C VAL A 63 28.45 -9.37 2.81
N THR A 64 28.50 -8.16 2.23
CA THR A 64 27.32 -7.45 1.74
C THR A 64 26.62 -8.20 0.60
N LEU A 65 27.38 -8.73 -0.37
CA LEU A 65 26.83 -9.49 -1.48
C LEU A 65 26.15 -10.77 -1.00
N ARG A 66 26.78 -11.54 -0.09
CA ARG A 66 26.15 -12.74 0.49
C ARG A 66 24.85 -12.40 1.22
N SER A 67 24.83 -11.29 1.96
CA SER A 67 23.62 -10.84 2.67
C SER A 67 22.49 -10.49 1.69
N LYS A 68 22.80 -9.83 0.58
CA LYS A 68 21.82 -9.53 -0.47
C LYS A 68 21.28 -10.79 -1.12
N ILE A 69 22.16 -11.69 -1.56
CA ILE A 69 21.76 -12.98 -2.15
C ILE A 69 20.88 -13.77 -1.18
N SER A 70 21.25 -13.87 0.10
CA SER A 70 20.43 -14.59 1.09
C SER A 70 19.06 -13.99 1.33
N SER A 71 18.87 -12.68 1.09
CA SER A 71 17.57 -12.01 1.26
C SER A 71 16.56 -12.35 0.16
N VAL A 72 17.05 -12.80 -1.00
CA VAL A 72 16.23 -13.13 -2.17
C VAL A 72 16.26 -14.62 -2.52
N THR A 73 17.23 -15.37 -2.00
CA THR A 73 17.41 -16.79 -2.26
C THR A 73 17.07 -17.64 -1.03
N PRO A 74 16.02 -18.48 -1.10
CA PRO A 74 15.78 -19.53 -0.11
C PRO A 74 16.78 -20.67 -0.31
N HIS A 75 18.03 -20.49 0.12
CA HIS A 75 19.06 -21.53 0.01
C HIS A 75 19.10 -22.39 1.30
N PRO A 76 18.96 -23.72 1.21
CA PRO A 76 18.86 -24.60 2.38
C PRO A 76 20.15 -24.69 3.22
N GLU A 77 21.32 -24.27 2.69
CA GLU A 77 22.60 -24.30 3.41
C GLU A 77 23.07 -22.92 3.90
N SER A 78 22.35 -21.82 3.62
CA SER A 78 22.78 -20.49 4.04
C SER A 78 22.28 -20.15 5.45
N ALA A 79 23.17 -19.82 6.39
CA ALA A 79 22.85 -19.48 7.79
C ALA A 79 21.78 -18.37 7.99
N HIS A 80 21.45 -17.63 6.93
CA HIS A 80 20.37 -16.64 6.89
C HIS A 80 19.32 -17.11 5.88
N HIS A 81 18.44 -18.03 6.29
CA HIS A 81 17.30 -18.54 5.49
C HIS A 81 16.17 -17.50 5.32
N SER A 82 16.53 -16.23 5.14
CA SER A 82 15.60 -15.14 4.95
C SER A 82 15.26 -15.02 3.47
N GLY A 83 14.75 -16.10 2.87
CA GLY A 83 14.17 -16.02 1.54
C GLY A 83 13.06 -14.94 1.50
N SER A 84 12.67 -14.53 0.31
CA SER A 84 11.58 -13.56 0.12
C SER A 84 10.34 -13.98 0.93
N SER A 85 9.67 -13.02 1.59
CA SER A 85 8.36 -13.26 2.22
C SER A 85 7.25 -13.56 1.21
N SER A 86 7.54 -13.42 -0.07
CA SER A 86 6.61 -13.78 -1.13
C SER A 86 6.57 -15.31 -1.25
N PRO A 87 5.37 -15.89 -1.43
CA PRO A 87 5.27 -17.32 -1.68
C PRO A 87 6.08 -17.69 -2.94
N PRO A 88 6.87 -18.77 -2.92
CA PRO A 88 7.61 -19.23 -4.09
C PRO A 88 6.65 -19.52 -5.25
N SER A 89 7.10 -19.28 -6.49
CA SER A 89 6.29 -19.46 -7.70
C SER A 89 5.73 -20.87 -7.87
N THR A 90 6.37 -21.88 -7.27
CA THR A 90 5.88 -23.27 -7.21
C THR A 90 4.61 -23.44 -6.38
N LEU A 91 4.31 -22.49 -5.48
CA LEU A 91 3.07 -22.43 -4.72
C LEU A 91 2.04 -21.47 -5.35
N CYS A 92 2.39 -20.79 -6.43
CA CYS A 92 1.47 -19.99 -7.20
C CYS A 92 0.82 -20.87 -8.27
N SER A 93 -0.29 -21.50 -7.93
CA SER A 93 -1.17 -22.16 -8.90
C SER A 93 -1.77 -21.10 -9.82
N SER A 94 -1.27 -21.01 -11.06
CA SER A 94 -1.93 -20.26 -12.14
C SER A 94 -3.30 -20.85 -12.53
N GLU A 95 -3.67 -22.00 -11.95
CA GLU A 95 -4.94 -22.69 -12.15
C GLU A 95 -6.04 -22.25 -11.19
N ASP A 96 -5.72 -21.49 -10.14
CA ASP A 96 -6.74 -20.86 -9.30
C ASP A 96 -7.27 -19.62 -10.04
N GLY A 97 -8.30 -19.87 -10.85
CA GLY A 97 -8.95 -18.89 -11.71
C GLY A 97 -9.11 -17.53 -11.05
N LEU A 98 -8.38 -16.55 -11.59
CA LEU A 98 -8.56 -15.11 -11.36
C LEU A 98 -9.98 -14.62 -11.70
N ASP A 99 -10.84 -15.49 -12.25
CA ASP A 99 -12.21 -15.21 -12.67
C ASP A 99 -13.25 -15.29 -11.53
N ARG A 100 -12.87 -15.65 -10.31
CA ARG A 100 -13.83 -15.74 -9.18
C ARG A 100 -13.41 -14.94 -7.96
N VAL A 101 -13.24 -13.63 -8.15
CA VAL A 101 -13.57 -12.70 -7.05
C VAL A 101 -15.09 -12.62 -7.01
N GLU A 102 -15.73 -13.39 -6.13
CA GLU A 102 -17.13 -13.15 -5.81
C GLU A 102 -17.24 -11.72 -5.25
N ALA A 103 -17.68 -10.79 -6.09
CA ALA A 103 -17.95 -9.44 -5.65
C ALA A 103 -19.02 -9.53 -4.56
N ARG A 104 -18.63 -9.18 -3.33
CA ARG A 104 -19.57 -9.10 -2.21
C ARG A 104 -20.72 -8.20 -2.67
N PRO A 105 -21.98 -8.67 -2.65
CA PRO A 105 -23.10 -7.82 -3.03
C PRO A 105 -23.08 -6.58 -2.11
N PRO A 106 -23.26 -5.36 -2.67
CA PRO A 106 -23.20 -4.15 -1.88
C PRO A 106 -24.21 -4.25 -0.75
N SER A 107 -23.71 -4.12 0.47
CA SER A 107 -24.54 -4.07 1.65
C SER A 107 -25.40 -2.81 1.62
N ILE A 108 -26.52 -2.81 2.35
CA ILE A 108 -27.38 -1.61 2.47
C ILE A 108 -26.56 -0.40 2.95
N THR A 109 -25.56 -0.62 3.81
CA THR A 109 -24.65 0.42 4.29
C THR A 109 -23.77 1.02 3.21
N ASP A 110 -23.45 0.28 2.14
CA ASP A 110 -22.65 0.78 1.02
C ASP A 110 -23.45 1.75 0.13
N ARG A 111 -24.79 1.71 0.22
CA ARG A 111 -25.69 2.59 -0.54
C ARG A 111 -26.03 3.88 0.17
N ILE A 112 -25.64 4.01 1.44
CA ILE A 112 -25.98 5.18 2.26
C ILE A 112 -24.94 6.27 2.04
N ASP A 113 -25.37 7.37 1.43
CA ASP A 113 -24.60 8.60 1.39
C ASP A 113 -24.54 9.22 2.80
N MET A 114 -23.41 8.97 3.49
CA MET A 114 -23.14 9.47 4.83
C MET A 114 -23.04 11.00 4.90
N ASP A 115 -22.63 11.66 3.82
CA ASP A 115 -22.51 13.11 3.75
C ASP A 115 -23.90 13.73 3.73
N ARG A 116 -24.77 13.19 2.87
CA ARG A 116 -26.18 13.60 2.78
C ARG A 116 -26.93 13.32 4.08
N LEU A 117 -26.74 12.15 4.68
CA LEU A 117 -27.28 11.81 5.99
C LEU A 117 -26.85 12.82 7.04
N PHE A 118 -25.56 13.17 7.08
CA PHE A 118 -25.02 14.13 8.03
C PHE A 118 -25.66 15.52 7.87
N TRP A 119 -25.80 16.02 6.64
CA TRP A 119 -26.45 17.31 6.38
C TRP A 119 -27.92 17.35 6.79
N MET A 120 -28.63 16.23 6.66
CA MET A 120 -30.02 16.13 7.15
C MET A 120 -30.10 16.20 8.67
N ILE A 121 -29.24 15.47 9.39
CA ILE A 121 -29.28 15.43 10.86
C ILE A 121 -28.65 16.66 11.52
N SER A 122 -27.73 17.34 10.85
CA SER A 122 -26.99 18.48 11.40
C SER A 122 -27.90 19.65 11.77
N ARG A 123 -29.03 19.79 11.07
CA ARG A 123 -30.09 20.78 11.36
C ARG A 123 -30.72 20.62 12.74
N PHE A 124 -30.66 19.42 13.31
CA PHE A 124 -31.23 19.11 14.61
C PHE A 124 -30.19 19.06 15.73
N LEU A 125 -28.91 19.19 15.40
CA LEU A 125 -27.81 19.16 16.34
C LEU A 125 -27.35 20.59 16.64
N THR A 126 -26.79 20.80 17.83
CA THR A 126 -26.10 22.07 18.10
C THR A 126 -24.82 22.17 17.28
N GLN A 127 -24.33 23.38 17.05
CA GLN A 127 -23.08 23.60 16.29
C GLN A 127 -21.88 22.82 16.86
N LYS A 128 -21.81 22.68 18.19
CA LYS A 128 -20.76 21.89 18.86
C LYS A 128 -20.94 20.39 18.61
N GLU A 129 -22.16 19.88 18.69
CA GLU A 129 -22.47 18.47 18.45
C GLU A 129 -22.22 18.09 16.98
N SER A 130 -22.69 18.90 16.03
CA SER A 130 -22.47 18.69 14.61
C SER A 130 -20.98 18.69 14.27
N ARG A 131 -20.21 19.64 14.79
CA ARG A 131 -18.77 19.71 14.55
C ARG A 131 -18.00 18.50 15.10
N VAL A 132 -18.32 18.07 16.32
CA VAL A 132 -17.70 16.86 16.92
C VAL A 132 -18.10 15.60 16.14
N LEU A 133 -19.38 15.48 15.76
CA LEU A 133 -19.88 14.34 15.01
C LEU A 133 -19.28 14.27 13.59
N GLY A 134 -19.14 15.40 12.90
CA GLY A 134 -18.56 15.47 11.56
C GLY A 134 -17.12 14.96 11.53
N MET A 135 -16.29 15.38 12.50
CA MET A 135 -14.93 14.85 12.64
C MET A 135 -14.89 13.37 13.04
N ALA A 136 -15.87 12.90 13.82
CA ALA A 136 -15.95 11.50 14.25
C ALA A 136 -16.40 10.55 13.12
N ILE A 137 -17.21 11.05 12.19
CA ILE A 137 -17.64 10.31 10.98
C ILE A 137 -16.58 10.43 9.87
N GLY A 138 -15.83 11.53 9.85
CA GLY A 138 -14.68 11.73 8.97
C GLY A 138 -14.92 12.66 7.78
N LEU A 139 -15.91 13.55 7.89
CA LEU A 139 -16.25 14.53 6.86
C LEU A 139 -15.15 15.58 6.66
N ASP A 140 -14.35 15.85 7.70
CA ASP A 140 -13.26 16.83 7.70
C ASP A 140 -11.87 16.15 7.52
N GLY A 141 -11.71 15.41 6.42
CA GLY A 141 -10.44 14.80 6.04
C GLY A 141 -10.15 13.46 6.73
N GLY A 142 -11.17 12.64 6.94
CA GLY A 142 -11.04 11.28 7.46
C GLY A 142 -11.44 11.13 8.93
N ARG A 143 -11.74 9.88 9.32
CA ARG A 143 -12.24 9.53 10.65
C ARG A 143 -11.20 9.81 11.73
N ARG A 144 -11.53 10.68 12.69
CA ARG A 144 -10.63 11.03 13.80
C ARG A 144 -10.99 10.32 15.09
N GLY A 145 -9.97 9.98 15.87
CA GLY A 145 -10.15 9.41 17.21
C GLY A 145 -10.59 10.46 18.24
N ILE A 146 -11.24 10.03 19.33
CA ILE A 146 -11.72 10.93 20.40
C ILE A 146 -10.61 11.84 20.95
N ARG A 147 -9.41 11.30 21.16
CA ARG A 147 -8.26 12.07 21.68
C ARG A 147 -7.76 13.11 20.67
N GLU A 148 -7.84 12.79 19.39
CA GLU A 148 -7.43 13.67 18.29
C GLU A 148 -8.43 14.82 18.13
N ILE A 149 -9.72 14.51 18.15
CA ILE A 149 -10.81 15.50 18.15
C ILE A 149 -10.66 16.46 19.35
N ALA A 150 -10.39 15.91 20.54
CA ALA A 150 -10.16 16.68 21.75
C ALA A 150 -9.00 17.66 21.60
N ARG A 151 -7.90 17.22 20.98
CA ARG A 151 -6.72 18.06 20.70
C ARG A 151 -7.05 19.19 19.71
N ILE A 152 -7.77 18.88 18.63
CA ILE A 152 -8.16 19.86 17.60
C ILE A 152 -9.10 20.93 18.16
N LEU A 153 -10.04 20.53 19.02
CA LEU A 153 -11.02 21.44 19.62
C LEU A 153 -10.53 22.12 20.91
N GLY A 154 -9.32 21.81 21.39
CA GLY A 154 -8.79 22.34 22.64
C GLY A 154 -9.62 21.95 23.88
N CYS A 155 -10.21 20.75 23.89
CA CYS A 155 -11.07 20.28 24.97
C CYS A 155 -10.61 18.92 25.53
N THR A 156 -11.23 18.45 26.61
CA THR A 156 -10.88 17.16 27.22
C THR A 156 -11.54 15.98 26.47
N PRO A 157 -10.92 14.79 26.43
CA PRO A 157 -11.54 13.60 25.82
C PRO A 157 -12.89 13.22 26.45
N ALA A 158 -13.08 13.54 27.74
CA ALA A 158 -14.36 13.36 28.42
C ALA A 158 -15.46 14.26 27.84
N ASN A 159 -15.12 15.52 27.52
CA ASN A 159 -16.06 16.45 26.89
C ASN A 159 -16.48 15.99 25.49
N VAL A 160 -15.54 15.47 24.69
CA VAL A 160 -15.85 14.88 23.38
C VAL A 160 -16.81 13.70 23.51
N ARG A 161 -16.55 12.77 24.46
CA ARG A 161 -17.46 11.64 24.72
C ARG A 161 -18.85 12.11 25.14
N GLN A 162 -18.94 13.05 26.08
CA GLN A 162 -20.22 13.59 26.52
C GLN A 162 -20.97 14.28 25.38
N THR A 163 -20.26 15.01 24.51
CA THR A 163 -20.86 15.69 23.36
C THR A 163 -21.42 14.68 22.35
N LEU A 164 -20.67 13.62 22.04
CA LEU A 164 -21.17 12.53 21.18
C LEU A 164 -22.36 11.80 21.81
N SER A 165 -22.31 11.49 23.10
CA SER A 165 -23.44 10.86 23.80
C SER A 165 -24.70 11.72 23.76
N ARG A 166 -24.57 13.04 23.94
CA ARG A 166 -25.69 13.99 23.81
C ARG A 166 -26.24 14.04 22.40
N ALA A 167 -25.36 14.05 21.39
CA ALA A 167 -25.77 14.01 19.99
C ALA A 167 -26.57 12.72 19.68
N TYR A 168 -26.06 11.55 20.08
CA TYR A 168 -26.76 10.27 19.88
C TYR A 168 -28.10 10.21 20.62
N GLN A 169 -28.17 10.65 21.88
CA GLN A 169 -29.42 10.71 22.63
C GLN A 169 -30.45 11.63 21.99
N ARG A 170 -30.01 12.79 21.48
CA ARG A 170 -30.88 13.73 20.79
C ARG A 170 -31.41 13.13 19.49
N LEU A 171 -30.56 12.49 18.70
CA LEU A 171 -30.98 11.79 17.48
C LEU A 171 -31.97 10.65 17.78
N SER A 172 -31.72 9.84 18.82
CA SER A 172 -32.65 8.76 19.26
C SER A 172 -34.04 9.32 19.56
N ARG A 173 -34.12 10.40 20.34
CA ARG A 173 -35.40 11.05 20.66
C ARG A 173 -36.12 11.61 19.43
N LEU A 174 -35.38 12.10 18.45
CA LEU A 174 -35.97 12.62 17.20
C LEU A 174 -36.52 11.52 16.31
N VAL A 175 -35.87 10.34 16.31
CA VAL A 175 -36.37 9.13 15.65
C VAL A 175 -37.63 8.63 16.36
N GLU A 176 -37.59 8.50 17.69
CA GLU A 176 -38.70 8.03 18.52
C GLU A 176 -39.94 8.95 18.43
N SER A 177 -39.74 10.26 18.39
CA SER A 177 -40.82 11.25 18.22
C SER A 177 -41.36 11.35 16.79
N GLY A 178 -40.73 10.65 15.83
CA GLY A 178 -41.13 10.67 14.41
C GLY A 178 -40.86 12.00 13.70
N GLN A 179 -40.09 12.91 14.31
CA GLN A 179 -39.66 14.17 13.69
C GLN A 179 -38.54 13.95 12.67
N LEU A 180 -37.71 12.93 12.88
CA LEU A 180 -36.68 12.50 11.94
C LEU A 180 -37.17 11.28 11.14
N LYS A 181 -37.84 11.55 10.02
CA LYS A 181 -38.21 10.52 9.03
C LYS A 181 -37.18 10.54 7.91
N ILE A 182 -36.26 9.58 7.92
CA ILE A 182 -35.28 9.40 6.85
C ILE A 182 -35.71 8.17 6.06
N ARG A 183 -36.01 8.33 4.76
CA ARG A 183 -36.26 7.19 3.88
C ARG A 183 -34.95 6.80 3.20
N LEU A 184 -34.77 5.51 2.90
CA LEU A 184 -33.60 5.02 2.17
C LEU A 184 -33.41 5.74 0.83
N GLN A 185 -34.51 6.07 0.14
CA GLN A 185 -34.52 6.83 -1.11
C GLN A 185 -33.93 8.26 -0.96
N ASP A 186 -33.95 8.83 0.25
CA ASP A 186 -33.36 10.15 0.52
C ASP A 186 -31.83 10.06 0.68
N LEU A 187 -31.27 8.85 0.77
CA LEU A 187 -29.86 8.57 1.06
C LEU A 187 -29.16 7.79 -0.04
N GLU A 188 -29.91 7.28 -1.02
CA GLU A 188 -29.36 6.56 -2.17
C GLU A 188 -28.64 7.55 -3.10
N TYR A 189 -27.44 7.16 -3.54
CA TYR A 189 -26.81 7.75 -4.71
C TYR A 189 -27.79 7.61 -5.87
N GLY A 190 -28.20 8.73 -6.47
CA GLY A 190 -28.84 8.66 -7.78
C GLY A 190 -27.86 7.93 -8.71
N GLU A 191 -28.33 6.87 -9.37
CA GLU A 191 -27.62 6.20 -10.46
C GLU A 191 -27.37 7.22 -11.57
N THR A 192 -26.37 8.08 -11.39
CA THR A 192 -25.72 8.75 -12.49
C THR A 192 -24.89 7.67 -13.14
N ALA A 193 -25.43 7.18 -14.26
CA ALA A 193 -24.84 6.17 -15.10
C ALA A 193 -23.32 6.36 -15.17
N PHE A 194 -22.58 5.39 -14.61
CA PHE A 194 -21.22 5.14 -15.03
C PHE A 194 -21.30 4.78 -16.51
N VAL A 195 -21.21 5.79 -17.38
CA VAL A 195 -20.87 5.61 -18.78
C VAL A 195 -19.49 4.97 -18.74
N GLN A 196 -19.43 3.65 -18.96
CA GLN A 196 -18.19 2.96 -19.25
C GLN A 196 -17.51 3.73 -20.40
N PRO A 197 -16.25 4.18 -20.26
CA PRO A 197 -15.53 4.64 -21.43
C PRO A 197 -15.37 3.42 -22.34
N CYS A 198 -16.14 3.38 -23.43
CA CYS A 198 -15.89 2.49 -24.55
C CYS A 198 -14.43 2.65 -24.95
N ARG A 199 -13.61 1.62 -24.69
CA ARG A 199 -12.30 1.47 -25.33
C ARG A 199 -12.56 1.31 -26.82
N GLN A 200 -12.56 2.42 -27.55
CA GLN A 200 -12.47 2.37 -29.00
C GLN A 200 -11.10 1.82 -29.35
N GLY A 201 -11.10 0.60 -29.89
CA GLY A 201 -9.94 0.01 -30.52
C GLY A 201 -9.50 0.91 -31.67
N ILE A 202 -8.23 1.30 -31.65
CA ILE A 202 -7.60 1.92 -32.80
C ILE A 202 -7.33 0.78 -33.79
N GLU A 203 -8.26 0.58 -34.72
CA GLU A 203 -8.00 -0.12 -35.96
C GLU A 203 -6.95 0.68 -36.74
N LYS A 204 -5.72 0.17 -36.78
CA LYS A 204 -4.73 0.60 -37.76
C LYS A 204 -5.13 0.00 -39.11
N THR A 205 -5.77 0.82 -39.94
CA THR A 205 -5.92 0.54 -41.36
C THR A 205 -4.56 0.75 -42.03
N GLU A 206 -3.98 -0.36 -42.49
CA GLU A 206 -2.92 -0.36 -43.49
C GLU A 206 -3.44 0.31 -44.78
N LYS A 207 -2.62 1.18 -45.37
CA LYS A 207 -2.74 1.57 -46.76
C LYS A 207 -1.35 1.48 -47.40
N PRO A 208 -1.19 0.77 -48.54
CA PRO A 208 0.07 0.71 -49.24
C PRO A 208 0.19 1.96 -50.14
N GLU A 209 1.37 2.56 -50.21
CA GLU A 209 1.66 3.56 -51.23
C GLU A 209 2.93 3.15 -51.97
N ALA A 210 2.73 2.88 -53.25
CA ALA A 210 3.74 2.59 -54.24
C ALA A 210 4.24 3.91 -54.84
N ALA A 211 5.56 4.03 -54.99
CA ALA A 211 6.24 4.75 -56.07
C ALA A 211 7.71 4.29 -56.11
#